data_AF-A0A9D6XSJ2-F1
#
_entry.id   AF-A0A9D6XSJ2-F1
#
_cell.length_a   1.000
_cell.length_b   1.000
_cell.length_c   1.000
_cell.angle_alpha   90.00
_cell.angle_beta   90.00
_cell.angle_gamma   90.00
#
_symmetry.space_group_name_H-M   'P 1'
#
loop_
_entity.id
_entity.type
_entity.pdbx_description
1 polymer ?
#
loop_
_entity_poly.entity_id
_entity_poly.type
_entity_poly.pdbx_seq_one_letter_code
_entity_poly.pdbx_strand_id
1 'polypeptide(L)'
;MAEQALTPEQIKILETLLRAGFRFLTLERYARYFAVEKNGFVALLDPAGGELTVFSQAGFLMGDGIGMLIEERGGKSFVFHGQKTPATPELLIAYEDFKRELGDLLIAK
;
A
#
# COMPACT_ATOMS: atom_id res chain seq x y z
N MET A 1 24.92 -2.57 -6.49
CA MET A 1 23.69 -1.98 -5.90
C MET A 1 23.91 -1.99 -4.40
N ALA A 2 23.86 -0.85 -3.72
CA ALA A 2 24.13 -0.84 -2.28
C ALA A 2 23.04 -1.62 -1.54
N GLU A 3 23.43 -2.65 -0.79
CA GLU A 3 22.59 -3.27 0.22
C GLU A 3 22.24 -2.18 1.24
N GLN A 4 21.07 -1.56 1.10
CA GLN A 4 20.55 -0.68 2.13
C GLN A 4 20.06 -1.56 3.26
N ALA A 5 20.87 -1.68 4.32
CA ALA A 5 20.45 -2.29 5.56
C ALA A 5 19.31 -1.44 6.15
N LEU A 6 18.16 -2.08 6.41
CA LEU A 6 17.05 -1.43 7.10
C LEU A 6 17.49 -1.01 8.50
N THR A 7 17.04 0.16 8.94
CA THR A 7 17.30 0.59 10.32
C THR A 7 16.46 -0.23 11.31
N PRO A 8 16.87 -0.36 12.58
CA PRO A 8 16.06 -1.05 13.59
C PRO A 8 14.65 -0.46 13.75
N GLU A 9 14.49 0.85 13.55
CA GLU A 9 13.19 1.53 13.56
C GLU A 9 12.33 1.11 12.38
N GLN A 10 12.92 1.05 11.17
CA GLN A 10 12.22 0.53 10.00
C GLN A 10 11.79 -0.92 10.19
N ILE A 11 12.65 -1.77 10.77
CA ILE A 11 12.32 -3.16 11.06
C ILE A 11 11.15 -3.26 12.04
N LYS A 12 11.12 -2.46 13.11
CA LYS A 12 10.00 -2.43 14.06
C LYS A 12 8.68 -2.04 13.40
N ILE A 13 8.71 -1.06 12.51
CA ILE A 13 7.52 -0.65 11.75
C ILE A 13 7.03 -1.83 10.88
N LEU A 14 7.94 -2.50 10.16
CA LEU A 14 7.59 -3.67 9.35
C LEU A 14 7.02 -4.83 10.18
N GLU A 15 7.60 -5.12 11.34
CA GLU A 15 7.05 -6.11 12.28
C GLU A 15 5.67 -5.72 12.79
N THR A 16 5.44 -4.42 13.03
CA THR A 16 4.15 -3.89 13.48
C THR A 16 3.09 -4.05 12.39
N LEU A 17 3.45 -3.77 11.13
CA LEU A 17 2.58 -4.02 9.98
C LEU A 17 2.20 -5.51 9.86
N LEU A 18 3.16 -6.42 10.01
CA LEU A 18 2.87 -7.87 10.02
C LEU A 18 1.88 -8.25 11.12
N ARG A 19 2.08 -7.74 12.34
CA ARG A 19 1.20 -8.02 13.48
C ARG A 19 -0.20 -7.42 13.29
N ALA A 20 -0.30 -6.29 12.59
CA ALA A 20 -1.56 -5.67 12.21
C ALA A 20 -2.25 -6.40 11.02
N GLY A 21 -1.65 -7.45 10.48
CA GLY A 21 -2.22 -8.29 9.42
C GLY A 21 -1.90 -7.82 8.01
N PHE A 22 -0.93 -6.91 7.84
CA PHE A 22 -0.39 -6.59 6.53
C PHE A 22 0.55 -7.71 6.06
N ARG A 23 0.53 -7.99 4.75
CA ARG A 23 1.39 -8.93 4.06
C ARG A 23 2.38 -8.18 3.20
N PHE A 24 3.63 -8.61 3.17
CA PHE A 24 4.61 -8.07 2.23
C PHE A 24 4.51 -8.79 0.89
N LEU A 25 4.36 -8.01 -0.19
CA LEU A 25 4.40 -8.48 -1.56
C LEU A 25 5.73 -8.10 -2.19
N THR A 26 6.28 -9.01 -2.97
CA THR A 26 7.43 -8.71 -3.83
C THR A 26 6.87 -8.42 -5.21
N LEU A 27 6.89 -7.16 -5.62
CA LEU A 27 6.51 -6.78 -6.98
C LEU A 27 7.78 -6.53 -7.77
N GLU A 28 8.11 -7.41 -8.72
CA GLU A 28 9.37 -7.35 -9.48
C GLU A 28 9.56 -5.99 -10.18
N ARG A 29 8.47 -5.39 -10.67
CA ARG A 29 8.45 -4.04 -11.27
C ARG A 29 8.76 -2.91 -10.30
N TYR A 30 8.62 -3.15 -9.00
CA TYR A 30 8.80 -2.20 -7.91
C TYR A 30 9.82 -2.71 -6.89
N ALA A 31 10.84 -3.47 -7.29
CA ALA A 31 11.81 -4.09 -6.39
C ALA A 31 12.55 -3.11 -5.44
N ARG A 32 12.46 -1.80 -5.69
CA ARG A 32 12.99 -0.75 -4.82
C ARG A 32 12.06 -0.39 -3.65
N TYR A 33 10.79 -0.76 -3.72
CA TYR A 33 9.75 -0.43 -2.75
C TYR A 33 9.25 -1.69 -2.05
N PHE A 34 8.87 -1.56 -0.78
CA PHE A 34 8.17 -2.63 -0.08
C PHE A 34 6.68 -2.49 -0.36
N ALA A 35 6.11 -3.45 -1.09
CA ALA A 35 4.67 -3.50 -1.25
C ALA A 35 4.04 -4.15 -0.01
N VAL A 36 3.09 -3.47 0.62
CA VAL A 36 2.28 -4.00 1.72
C VAL A 36 0.86 -4.17 1.26
N GLU A 37 0.28 -5.33 1.56
CA GLU A 37 -1.09 -5.69 1.20
C GLU A 37 -1.91 -5.99 2.46
N LYS A 38 -3.16 -5.55 2.50
CA LYS A 38 -4.13 -5.99 3.50
C LYS A 38 -5.54 -5.88 2.92
N ASN A 39 -6.34 -6.94 3.07
CA ASN A 39 -7.74 -6.99 2.60
C ASN A 39 -7.93 -6.65 1.11
N GLY A 40 -6.94 -6.95 0.27
CA GLY A 40 -6.94 -6.61 -1.15
C GLY A 40 -6.44 -5.21 -1.46
N PHE A 41 -6.10 -4.37 -0.48
CA PHE A 41 -5.48 -3.07 -0.72
C PHE A 41 -3.97 -3.16 -0.65
N VAL A 42 -3.28 -2.43 -1.52
CA VAL A 42 -1.82 -2.43 -1.62
C VAL A 42 -1.29 -1.02 -1.52
N ALA A 43 -0.22 -0.82 -0.76
CA ALA A 43 0.56 0.41 -0.75
C ALA A 43 2.04 0.09 -0.99
N LEU A 44 2.75 1.03 -1.60
CA LEU A 44 4.20 0.96 -1.77
C LEU A 44 4.87 1.82 -0.72
N LEU A 45 5.78 1.24 0.04
CA LEU A 45 6.58 1.94 1.03
C LEU A 45 7.99 2.18 0.47
N ASP A 46 8.44 3.42 0.55
CA ASP A 46 9.81 3.82 0.27
C ASP A 46 10.61 3.80 1.57
N PRO A 47 11.64 2.94 1.68
CA PRO A 47 12.59 2.97 2.80
C PRO A 47 13.67 4.04 2.63
N ALA A 48 13.71 4.78 1.51
CA ALA A 48 14.73 5.79 1.25
C ALA A 48 14.59 6.99 2.19
N GLY A 49 15.71 7.46 2.74
CA GLY A 49 15.76 8.65 3.61
C GLY A 49 15.72 8.35 5.11
N GLY A 50 15.74 7.08 5.52
CA GLY A 50 15.86 6.67 6.92
C GLY A 50 14.53 6.45 7.65
N GLU A 51 13.41 6.85 7.06
CA GLU A 51 12.05 6.56 7.54
C GLU A 51 11.30 5.74 6.48
N LEU A 52 10.32 4.93 6.90
CA LEU A 52 9.41 4.23 5.99
C LEU A 52 8.25 5.16 5.66
N THR A 53 8.14 5.57 4.40
CA THR A 53 7.08 6.47 3.94
C THR A 53 6.27 5.83 2.83
N VAL A 54 5.01 6.24 2.68
CA VAL A 54 4.19 5.78 1.55
C VAL A 54 4.65 6.50 0.29
N PHE A 55 5.17 5.75 -0.69
CA PHE A 55 5.69 6.30 -1.95
C PHE A 55 4.57 6.82 -2.86
N SER A 56 3.43 6.12 -2.89
CA SER A 56 2.31 6.43 -3.79
C SER A 56 0.98 6.23 -3.09
N GLN A 57 -0.08 6.80 -3.66
CA GLN A 57 -1.44 6.50 -3.22
C GLN A 57 -1.66 4.97 -3.21
N ALA A 58 -2.29 4.48 -2.15
CA ALA A 58 -2.69 3.09 -2.04
C ALA A 58 -3.63 2.72 -3.20
N GLY A 59 -3.62 1.46 -3.61
CA GLY A 59 -4.53 0.96 -4.62
C GLY A 59 -5.17 -0.35 -4.19
N PHE A 60 -5.94 -0.91 -5.10
CA PHE A 60 -6.59 -2.20 -4.92
C PHE A 60 -5.88 -3.25 -5.78
N LEU A 61 -5.60 -4.42 -5.22
CA LEU A 61 -4.98 -5.53 -5.94
C LEU A 61 -5.97 -6.05 -6.98
N MET A 62 -5.66 -5.81 -8.25
CA MET A 62 -6.47 -6.20 -9.40
C MET A 62 -5.66 -7.19 -10.25
N GLY A 63 -5.77 -8.48 -9.91
CA GLY A 63 -4.96 -9.54 -10.52
C GLY A 63 -3.48 -9.36 -10.18
N ASP A 64 -2.65 -9.13 -11.18
CA ASP A 64 -1.19 -9.00 -11.04
C ASP A 64 -0.71 -7.55 -10.84
N GLY A 65 -1.63 -6.61 -10.59
CA GLY A 65 -1.27 -5.20 -10.44
C GLY A 65 -2.12 -4.42 -9.47
N ILE A 66 -1.79 -3.13 -9.38
CA ILE A 66 -2.39 -2.20 -8.42
C ILE A 66 -3.32 -1.26 -9.20
N GLY A 67 -4.62 -1.40 -8.95
CA GLY A 67 -5.64 -0.49 -9.43
C GLY A 67 -5.66 0.79 -8.63
N MET A 68 -5.50 1.92 -9.31
CA MET A 68 -5.55 3.24 -8.70
C MET A 68 -7.00 3.68 -8.56
N LEU A 69 -7.33 4.34 -7.45
CA LEU A 69 -8.65 4.93 -7.27
C LEU A 69 -8.78 6.18 -8.15
N ILE A 70 -9.67 6.13 -9.13
CA ILE A 70 -9.97 7.24 -10.03
C ILE A 70 -11.39 7.71 -9.75
N GLU A 71 -11.56 9.02 -9.65
CA GLU A 71 -12.86 9.66 -9.58
C GLU A 71 -13.34 10.04 -10.99
N GLU A 72 -14.48 9.51 -11.41
CA GLU A 72 -15.09 9.80 -12.70
C GLU A 72 -16.50 10.38 -12.48
N ARG A 73 -17.12 10.95 -13.53
CA ARG A 73 -18.44 11.60 -13.45
C ARG A 73 -19.57 10.70 -12.91
N GLY A 74 -19.37 9.38 -12.86
CA GLY A 74 -20.33 8.40 -12.33
C GLY A 74 -19.96 7.80 -10.97
N GLY A 75 -18.89 8.26 -10.33
CA GLY A 75 -18.41 7.75 -9.04
C GLY A 75 -16.92 7.38 -9.05
N LYS A 76 -16.47 6.73 -7.98
CA LYS A 76 -15.09 6.28 -7.84
C LYS A 76 -14.93 4.84 -8.36
N SER A 77 -13.81 4.55 -9.02
CA SER A 77 -13.50 3.21 -9.53
C SER A 77 -12.01 2.93 -9.41
N PHE A 78 -11.66 1.68 -9.10
CA PHE A 78 -10.28 1.21 -9.18
C PHE A 78 -9.98 0.80 -10.61
N VAL A 79 -8.91 1.36 -11.18
CA VAL A 79 -8.56 1.16 -12.59
C VAL A 79 -7.16 0.62 -12.72
N PHE A 80 -7.01 -0.52 -13.40
CA PHE A 80 -5.73 -1.14 -13.73
C PHE A 80 -5.75 -1.70 -15.16
N HIS A 81 -4.83 -1.26 -16.03
CA HIS A 81 -4.64 -1.82 -17.38
C HIS A 81 -5.94 -2.01 -18.21
N GLY A 82 -6.88 -1.07 -18.09
CA GLY A 82 -8.17 -1.11 -18.79
C GLY A 82 -9.26 -1.93 -18.09
N GLN A 83 -8.94 -2.64 -17.01
CA GLN A 83 -9.92 -3.17 -16.07
C GLN A 83 -10.38 -2.06 -15.12
N LYS A 84 -11.69 -1.98 -14.90
CA LYS A 84 -12.32 -1.07 -13.95
C LYS A 84 -13.19 -1.86 -12.99
N THR A 85 -12.95 -1.69 -11.70
CA THR A 85 -13.81 -2.21 -10.64
C THR A 85 -14.48 -1.02 -9.95
N PRO A 86 -15.83 -0.97 -9.92
CA PRO A 86 -16.54 0.07 -9.19
C PRO A 86 -16.11 0.08 -7.72
N ALA A 87 -15.75 1.25 -7.20
CA ALA A 87 -15.46 1.40 -5.78
C ALA A 87 -16.79 1.55 -5.05
N THR A 88 -17.37 0.43 -4.65
CA THR A 88 -18.62 0.44 -3.86
C THR A 88 -18.40 1.19 -2.55
N PRO A 89 -19.47 1.72 -1.91
CA PRO A 89 -19.33 2.42 -0.64
C PRO A 89 -18.58 1.61 0.42
N GLU A 90 -18.83 0.30 0.49
CA GLU A 90 -18.18 -0.61 1.43
C GLU A 90 -16.67 -0.74 1.13
N LEU A 91 -16.32 -0.82 -0.16
CA LEU A 91 -14.93 -0.89 -0.59
C LEU A 91 -14.19 0.43 -0.34
N LEU A 92 -14.87 1.57 -0.50
CA LEU A 92 -14.32 2.89 -0.17
C LEU A 92 -14.08 3.05 1.33
N ILE A 93 -15.00 2.58 2.17
CA ILE A 93 -14.81 2.58 3.63
C ILE A 93 -13.59 1.74 4.00
N ALA A 94 -13.51 0.51 3.49
CA ALA A 94 -12.36 -0.37 3.73
C ALA A 94 -11.04 0.21 3.21
N TYR A 95 -11.06 0.92 2.09
CA TYR A 95 -9.90 1.61 1.52
C TYR A 95 -9.40 2.76 2.41
N GLU A 96 -10.32 3.59 2.90
CA GLU A 96 -9.97 4.68 3.81
C GLU A 96 -9.51 4.17 5.17
N ASP A 97 -10.12 3.08 5.67
CA ASP A 97 -9.68 2.41 6.89
C ASP A 97 -8.27 1.84 6.73
N PHE A 98 -7.96 1.20 5.60
CA PHE A 98 -6.62 0.73 5.26
C PHE A 98 -5.60 1.87 5.26
N LYS A 99 -5.92 3.00 4.60
CA LYS A 99 -5.03 4.17 4.53
C LYS A 99 -4.78 4.77 5.91
N ARG A 100 -5.85 4.91 6.71
CA ARG A 100 -5.77 5.44 8.07
C ARG A 100 -4.90 4.55 8.94
N GLU A 101 -5.19 3.26 8.97
CA GLU A 101 -4.43 2.28 9.76
C GLU A 101 -2.96 2.24 9.33
N LEU A 102 -2.67 2.20 8.02
CA LEU A 102 -1.30 2.23 7.53
C LEU A 102 -0.59 3.53 7.94
N GLY A 103 -1.24 4.68 7.80
CA GLY A 103 -0.69 5.98 8.21
C GLY A 103 -0.37 6.03 9.71
N ASP A 104 -1.30 5.57 10.54
CA ASP A 104 -1.14 5.53 11.99
C ASP A 104 0.05 4.64 12.39
N LEU A 105 0.22 3.48 11.74
CA LEU A 105 1.31 2.55 12.00
C LEU A 105 2.68 3.06 11.51
N LEU A 106 2.72 3.88 10.45
CA LEU A 106 3.96 4.48 9.96
C LEU A 106 4.42 5.67 10.81
N ILE A 107 3.48 6.38 11.46
CA ILE A 107 3.75 7.53 12.33
C ILE A 107 3.96 7.09 13.79
N ALA A 108 3.48 5.91 14.17
CA ALA A 108 3.70 5.32 15.49
C ALA A 108 5.21 5.08 15.73
N LYS A 109 5.85 6.07 16.36
CA LYS A 109 7.23 6.02 16.85
C LYS A 109 7.31 5.36 18.23
#